data_AF-A0A3B9UQA6-F1
#
_entry.id   AF-A0A3B9UQA6-F1
#
_cell.length_a   1.000
_cell.length_b   1.000
_cell.length_c   1.000
_cell.angle_alpha   90.00
_cell.angle_beta   90.00
_cell.angle_gamma   90.00
#
_symmetry.space_group_name_H-M   'P 1'
#
loop_
_entity.id
_entity.type
_entity.pdbx_description
1 polymer ?
#
loop_
_entity_poly.entity_id
_entity_poly.type
_entity_poly.pdbx_seq_one_letter_code
_entity_poly.pdbx_strand_id
1 'polypeptide(L)'
;MSTKYVVIIQCHIAHRRCSGFACTNAFYNKDEIFRNYDDDTRYISFTCGGCCGKGIAAKLEHLSKKLRIKNNISKDEVAIHLSSCMTTDNNHYDRCPHLDYIKNIVLKKGYENVIEGSDVSKNAKRKRDEGTYKCYD
;
A
#
# COMPACT_ATOMS: atom_id res chain seq x y z
N MET A 1 -19.15 -0.03 -6.30
CA MET A 1 -19.12 -1.17 -5.36
C MET A 1 -18.36 -0.75 -4.12
N SER A 2 -18.81 -1.15 -2.92
CA SER A 2 -18.12 -0.82 -1.66
C SER A 2 -16.81 -1.60 -1.57
N THR A 3 -15.71 -0.95 -1.15
CA THR A 3 -14.44 -1.67 -0.93
C THR A 3 -14.58 -2.58 0.30
N LYS A 4 -14.35 -3.88 0.15
CA LYS A 4 -14.41 -4.85 1.27
C LYS A 4 -13.05 -5.19 1.85
N TYR A 5 -11.98 -4.99 1.08
CA TYR A 5 -10.62 -5.22 1.52
C TYR A 5 -9.67 -4.12 1.06
N VAL A 6 -8.79 -3.67 1.97
CA VAL A 6 -7.63 -2.84 1.66
C VAL A 6 -6.37 -3.69 1.78
N VAL A 7 -5.54 -3.69 0.75
CA VAL A 7 -4.24 -4.36 0.76
C VAL A 7 -3.15 -3.32 0.78
N ILE A 8 -2.38 -3.25 1.87
CA ILE A 8 -1.24 -2.32 1.98
C ILE A 8 0.04 -3.05 1.60
N ILE A 9 0.59 -2.75 0.43
CA ILE A 9 1.87 -3.25 -0.04
C ILE A 9 2.99 -2.34 0.44
N GLN A 10 3.96 -2.92 1.13
CA GLN A 10 5.05 -2.18 1.77
C GLN A 10 6.42 -2.55 1.19
N CYS A 11 7.40 -1.66 1.25
CA CYS A 11 8.73 -2.01 0.76
C CYS A 11 9.39 -3.05 1.68
N HIS A 12 9.87 -4.14 1.08
CA HIS A 12 10.55 -5.21 1.80
C HIS A 12 11.83 -4.75 2.51
N ILE A 13 12.57 -3.80 1.94
CA ILE A 13 13.78 -3.26 2.55
C ILE A 13 13.44 -2.37 3.75
N ALA A 14 12.41 -1.50 3.65
CA ALA A 14 11.99 -0.68 4.80
C ALA A 14 11.50 -1.56 5.95
N HIS A 15 10.78 -2.64 5.63
CA HIS A 15 10.26 -3.60 6.61
C HIS A 15 11.33 -4.43 7.34
N ARG A 16 12.60 -4.34 6.96
CA ARG A 16 13.71 -4.88 7.79
C ARG A 16 13.86 -4.14 9.12
N ARG A 17 13.38 -2.89 9.19
CA ARG A 17 13.36 -2.08 10.41
C ARG A 17 11.96 -1.56 10.80
N CYS A 18 11.07 -1.41 9.83
CA CYS A 18 9.70 -0.95 10.03
C CYS A 18 8.79 -2.14 10.32
N SER A 19 8.05 -2.10 11.43
CA SER A 19 7.04 -3.12 11.75
C SER A 19 5.74 -2.97 10.96
N GLY A 20 5.54 -1.85 10.25
CA GLY A 20 4.28 -1.49 9.61
C GLY A 20 3.24 -0.88 10.57
N PHE A 21 3.60 -0.65 11.83
CA PHE A 21 2.70 -0.09 12.87
C PHE A 21 1.95 1.16 12.41
N ALA A 22 2.66 2.15 11.86
CA ALA A 22 2.04 3.42 11.48
C ALA A 22 0.97 3.26 10.38
N CYS A 23 1.23 2.41 9.37
CA CYS A 23 0.24 2.10 8.34
C CYS A 23 -0.99 1.40 8.91
N THR A 24 -0.79 0.45 9.84
CA THR A 24 -1.88 -0.24 10.53
C THR A 24 -2.72 0.73 11.35
N ASN A 25 -2.06 1.59 12.13
CA ASN A 25 -2.72 2.57 12.99
C ASN A 25 -3.52 3.58 12.16
N ALA A 26 -2.92 4.10 11.07
CA ALA A 26 -3.59 5.01 10.16
C ALA A 26 -4.84 4.40 9.51
N PHE A 27 -4.82 3.11 9.16
CA PHE A 27 -5.99 2.43 8.62
C PHE A 27 -7.13 2.36 9.65
N TYR A 28 -6.84 1.90 10.87
CA TYR A 28 -7.86 1.75 11.91
C TYR A 28 -8.42 3.08 12.42
N ASN A 29 -7.59 4.12 12.50
CA ASN A 29 -8.03 5.45 12.90
C ASN A 29 -8.69 6.24 11.76
N LYS A 30 -8.78 5.64 10.55
CA LYS A 30 -9.31 6.30 9.36
C LYS A 30 -8.59 7.62 9.05
N ASP A 31 -7.27 7.62 9.19
CA ASP A 31 -6.44 8.79 8.96
C ASP A 31 -6.31 9.10 7.47
N GLU A 32 -6.30 10.39 7.13
CA GLU A 32 -6.04 10.95 5.79
C GLU A 32 -6.65 10.14 4.62
N ILE A 33 -5.82 9.31 3.97
CA ILE A 33 -6.16 8.54 2.78
C ILE A 33 -7.14 7.40 3.04
N PHE A 34 -7.32 7.02 4.31
CA PHE A 34 -8.22 5.92 4.72
C PHE A 34 -9.60 6.39 5.18
N ARG A 35 -9.88 7.71 5.19
CA ARG A 35 -11.13 8.32 5.69
C ARG A 35 -12.41 7.81 5.04
N ASN A 36 -12.32 7.45 3.76
CA ASN A 36 -13.49 7.10 2.94
C ASN A 36 -13.78 5.59 2.92
N TYR A 37 -13.02 4.78 3.67
CA TYR A 37 -13.32 3.35 3.80
C TYR A 37 -14.34 3.11 4.89
N ASP A 38 -15.29 2.21 4.64
CA ASP A 38 -16.31 1.80 5.61
C ASP A 38 -15.69 1.14 6.86
N ASP A 39 -16.39 1.19 8.00
CA ASP A 39 -15.92 0.61 9.26
C ASP A 39 -15.77 -0.92 9.20
N ASP A 40 -16.54 -1.60 8.33
CA ASP A 40 -16.44 -3.04 8.08
C ASP A 40 -15.34 -3.43 7.08
N THR A 41 -14.66 -2.44 6.48
CA THR A 41 -13.56 -2.69 5.55
C THR A 41 -12.41 -3.33 6.31
N ARG A 42 -12.00 -4.52 5.85
CA ARG A 42 -10.85 -5.23 6.44
C ARG A 42 -9.57 -4.81 5.72
N TYR A 43 -8.43 -4.93 6.39
CA TYR A 43 -7.15 -4.78 5.72
C TYR A 43 -6.25 -6.00 5.88
N ILE A 44 -5.30 -6.12 4.96
CA ILE A 44 -4.16 -7.02 5.07
C ILE A 44 -2.93 -6.30 4.53
N SER A 45 -1.76 -6.59 5.10
CA SER A 45 -0.50 -6.02 4.63
C SER A 45 0.51 -7.10 4.27
N PHE A 46 1.29 -6.86 3.23
CA PHE A 46 2.48 -7.66 2.95
C PHE A 46 3.52 -6.84 2.20
N THR A 47 4.78 -7.28 2.27
CA THR A 47 5.86 -6.58 1.58
C THR A 47 5.92 -6.91 0.08
N CYS A 48 6.58 -6.05 -0.71
CA CYS A 48 6.83 -6.25 -2.14
C CYS A 48 7.65 -7.51 -2.48
N GLY A 49 8.25 -8.16 -1.48
CA GLY A 49 9.02 -9.39 -1.65
C GLY A 49 10.46 -9.19 -2.13
N GLY A 50 11.00 -7.97 -2.03
CA GLY A 50 12.36 -7.62 -2.45
C GLY A 50 12.39 -6.84 -3.76
N CYS A 51 13.55 -6.35 -4.18
CA CYS A 51 13.69 -5.60 -5.43
C CYS A 51 13.80 -6.57 -6.61
N CYS A 52 13.06 -6.41 -7.71
CA CYS A 52 12.21 -5.26 -8.11
C CYS A 52 10.70 -5.40 -7.81
N GLY A 53 10.29 -6.27 -6.88
CA GLY A 53 8.88 -6.43 -6.49
C GLY A 53 8.13 -7.55 -7.20
N LYS A 54 8.82 -8.39 -7.98
CA LYS A 54 8.22 -9.51 -8.74
C LYS A 54 7.40 -10.48 -7.88
N GLY A 55 7.75 -10.62 -6.59
CA GLY A 55 7.03 -11.49 -5.65
C GLY A 55 5.59 -11.07 -5.37
N ILE A 56 5.20 -9.83 -5.69
CA ILE A 56 3.82 -9.32 -5.52
C ILE A 56 2.82 -10.16 -6.32
N ALA A 57 3.19 -10.58 -7.54
CA ALA A 57 2.32 -11.34 -8.43
C ALA A 57 1.75 -12.59 -7.75
N ALA A 58 2.62 -13.41 -7.13
CA ALA A 58 2.23 -14.65 -6.47
C ALA A 58 1.38 -14.41 -5.21
N LYS A 59 1.70 -13.36 -4.44
CA LYS A 59 0.92 -12.98 -3.25
C LYS A 59 -0.49 -12.54 -3.62
N LEU A 60 -0.62 -11.72 -4.66
CA LEU A 60 -1.93 -11.25 -5.16
C LEU A 60 -2.78 -12.38 -5.75
N GLU A 61 -2.17 -13.34 -6.44
CA GLU A 61 -2.86 -14.55 -6.92
C GLU A 61 -3.37 -15.39 -5.75
N HIS A 62 -2.50 -15.68 -4.78
CA HIS A 62 -2.89 -16.41 -3.58
C HIS A 62 -4.03 -15.70 -2.83
N LEU A 63 -3.91 -14.38 -2.62
CA LEU A 63 -4.94 -13.56 -1.98
C LEU A 63 -6.27 -13.66 -2.74
N SER A 64 -6.28 -13.44 -4.06
CA SER A 64 -7.50 -13.48 -4.87
C SER A 64 -8.21 -14.84 -4.78
N LYS A 65 -7.44 -15.93 -4.76
CA LYS A 65 -7.97 -17.28 -4.60
C LYS A 65 -8.60 -17.46 -3.22
N LYS A 66 -7.97 -16.96 -2.15
CA LYS A 66 -8.49 -17.05 -0.78
C LYS A 66 -9.74 -16.20 -0.58
N LEU A 67 -9.73 -14.95 -1.03
CA LEU A 67 -10.88 -14.03 -0.95
C LEU A 67 -12.10 -14.60 -1.67
N ARG A 68 -11.92 -15.13 -2.89
CA ARG A 68 -13.02 -15.75 -3.63
C ARG A 68 -13.59 -16.97 -2.91
N ILE A 69 -12.73 -17.91 -2.50
CA ILE A 69 -13.19 -19.19 -1.91
C ILE A 69 -13.76 -19.01 -0.50
N LYS A 70 -13.18 -18.13 0.32
CA LYS A 70 -13.52 -18.01 1.74
C LYS A 70 -14.51 -16.91 2.04
N ASN A 71 -14.63 -15.91 1.18
CA ASN A 71 -15.41 -14.72 1.45
C ASN A 71 -16.29 -14.27 0.27
N ASN A 72 -16.21 -14.95 -0.88
CA ASN A 72 -16.90 -14.54 -2.11
C ASN A 72 -16.62 -13.08 -2.52
N ILE A 73 -15.38 -12.62 -2.28
CA ILE A 73 -14.93 -11.26 -2.61
C ILE A 73 -14.19 -11.28 -3.94
N SER A 74 -14.58 -10.39 -4.86
CA SER A 74 -13.93 -10.19 -6.16
C SER A 74 -12.85 -9.11 -6.10
N LYS A 75 -12.07 -8.94 -7.18
CA LYS A 75 -10.90 -8.03 -7.17
C LYS A 75 -11.29 -6.56 -7.22
N ASP A 76 -12.44 -6.24 -7.81
CA ASP A 76 -13.06 -4.92 -7.88
C ASP A 76 -13.56 -4.42 -6.51
N GLU A 77 -13.74 -5.32 -5.54
CA GLU A 77 -14.03 -4.99 -4.13
C GLU A 77 -12.76 -4.80 -3.28
N VAL A 78 -11.58 -4.81 -3.90
CA VAL A 78 -10.27 -4.70 -3.22
C VAL A 78 -9.53 -3.45 -3.67
N ALA A 79 -9.14 -2.62 -2.71
CA ALA A 79 -8.24 -1.50 -2.92
C ALA A 79 -6.79 -1.89 -2.61
N ILE A 80 -5.87 -1.63 -3.54
CA ILE A 80 -4.43 -1.87 -3.35
C ILE A 80 -3.73 -0.55 -3.05
N HIS A 81 -3.22 -0.40 -1.83
CA HIS A 81 -2.37 0.72 -1.45
C HIS A 81 -0.90 0.36 -1.62
N LEU A 82 -0.17 1.14 -2.43
CA LEU A 82 1.29 1.15 -2.41
C LEU A 82 1.72 2.15 -1.33
N SER A 83 2.26 1.66 -0.21
CA SER A 83 2.50 2.49 0.99
C SER A 83 3.46 3.67 0.77
N SER A 84 3.42 4.65 1.69
CA SER A 84 4.27 5.85 1.66
C SER A 84 5.77 5.55 1.58
N CYS A 85 6.23 4.46 2.18
CA CYS A 85 7.64 4.03 2.08
C CYS A 85 8.07 3.59 0.67
N MET A 86 7.12 3.39 -0.24
CA MET A 86 7.35 3.10 -1.66
C MET A 86 7.11 4.32 -2.55
N THR A 87 6.15 5.17 -2.20
CA THR A 87 5.63 6.21 -3.09
C THR A 87 6.20 7.60 -2.83
N THR A 88 6.81 7.83 -1.67
CA THR A 88 7.29 9.16 -1.26
C THR A 88 8.75 9.14 -0.83
N ASP A 89 9.39 10.31 -0.89
CA ASP A 89 10.63 10.54 -0.15
C ASP A 89 10.34 10.54 1.36
N ASN A 90 11.18 9.84 2.12
CA ASN A 90 10.97 9.57 3.53
C ASN A 90 12.28 9.17 4.25
N ASN A 91 12.17 8.92 5.56
CA ASN A 91 13.33 8.61 6.41
C ASN A 91 14.01 7.26 6.11
N HIS A 92 13.39 6.37 5.34
CA HIS A 92 14.02 5.13 4.88
C HIS A 92 14.94 5.41 3.70
N TYR A 93 14.38 5.99 2.65
CA TYR A 93 15.02 6.31 1.38
C TYR A 93 13.99 7.05 0.53
N ASP A 94 14.46 7.52 -0.62
CA ASP A 94 13.65 8.18 -1.64
C ASP A 94 12.60 7.23 -2.26
N ARG A 95 11.66 7.75 -3.06
CA ARG A 95 10.62 6.97 -3.77
C ARG A 95 11.21 5.75 -4.47
N CYS A 96 10.48 4.63 -4.42
CA CYS A 96 10.92 3.38 -5.03
C CYS A 96 11.15 3.54 -6.55
N PRO A 97 12.32 3.19 -7.08
CA PRO A 97 12.62 3.31 -8.51
C PRO A 97 11.84 2.29 -9.37
N HIS A 98 11.20 1.30 -8.74
CA HIS A 98 10.42 0.26 -9.42
C HIS A 98 8.91 0.44 -9.23
N LEU A 99 8.46 1.62 -8.79
CA LEU A 99 7.07 1.83 -8.44
C LEU A 99 6.11 1.57 -9.60
N ASP A 100 6.42 2.09 -10.80
CA ASP A 100 5.56 1.90 -11.97
C ASP A 100 5.58 0.45 -12.45
N TYR A 101 6.73 -0.23 -12.35
CA TYR A 101 6.82 -1.66 -12.61
C TYR A 101 5.92 -2.47 -11.66
N ILE A 102 5.90 -2.12 -10.38
CA ILE A 102 5.03 -2.74 -9.37
C ILE A 102 3.56 -2.45 -9.66
N LYS A 103 3.19 -1.20 -9.96
CA LYS A 103 1.82 -0.84 -10.38
C LYS A 103 1.36 -1.70 -11.56
N ASN A 104 2.21 -1.83 -12.58
CA ASN A 104 1.91 -2.65 -13.76
C ASN A 104 1.69 -4.13 -13.41
N ILE A 105 2.42 -4.69 -12.44
CA ILE A 105 2.15 -6.05 -11.94
C ILE A 105 0.75 -6.12 -11.32
N VAL A 106 0.39 -5.15 -10.46
CA VAL A 106 -0.90 -5.11 -9.77
C VAL A 106 -2.05 -5.05 -10.81
N LEU A 107 -1.96 -4.12 -11.76
CA LEU A 107 -2.93 -3.96 -12.85
C LEU A 107 -3.03 -5.23 -13.71
N LYS A 108 -1.90 -5.85 -14.08
CA LYS A 108 -1.88 -7.12 -14.83
C LYS A 108 -2.51 -8.28 -14.07
N LYS A 109 -2.54 -8.23 -12.74
CA LYS A 109 -3.28 -9.19 -11.90
C LYS A 109 -4.76 -8.87 -11.78
N GLY A 110 -5.25 -7.81 -12.42
CA GLY A 110 -6.67 -7.44 -12.49
C GLY A 110 -7.19 -6.72 -11.25
N TYR A 111 -6.31 -6.02 -10.52
CA TYR A 111 -6.71 -5.09 -9.47
C TYR A 111 -6.62 -3.67 -10.04
N GLU A 112 -7.76 -3.02 -10.24
CA GLU A 112 -7.85 -1.71 -10.88
C GLU A 112 -7.83 -0.56 -9.88
N ASN A 113 -8.33 -0.79 -8.67
CA ASN A 113 -8.34 0.22 -7.60
C ASN A 113 -6.97 0.27 -6.91
N VAL A 114 -6.02 1.01 -7.50
CA VAL A 114 -4.65 1.18 -7.00
C VAL A 114 -4.45 2.60 -6.50
N ILE A 115 -4.07 2.74 -5.23
CA ILE A 115 -3.86 4.01 -4.55
C ILE A 115 -2.39 4.12 -4.12
N GLU A 116 -1.81 5.30 -4.25
CA GLU A 116 -0.47 5.60 -3.73
C GLU A 116 -0.56 6.29 -2.37
N GLY A 117 0.15 5.74 -1.41
CA GLY A 117 0.23 6.27 -0.06
C GLY A 117 -0.44 5.38 0.99
N SER A 118 -0.09 5.67 2.24
CA SER A 118 -0.68 5.10 3.43
C SER A 118 -0.61 6.12 4.56
N ASP A 119 0.33 5.97 5.50
CA ASP A 119 0.57 6.91 6.59
C ASP A 119 1.63 7.95 6.20
N VAL A 120 1.39 9.21 6.55
CA VAL A 120 2.37 10.29 6.48
C VAL A 120 2.47 10.98 7.85
N SER A 121 3.56 10.71 8.57
CA SER A 121 3.80 11.37 9.86
C SER A 121 3.88 12.91 9.75
N LYS A 122 3.48 13.61 10.81
CA LYS A 122 3.62 15.08 10.93
C LYS A 122 5.03 15.58 10.62
N ASN A 123 6.05 14.83 11.07
CA ASN A 123 7.45 15.17 10.81
C ASN A 123 7.82 15.02 9.32
N ALA A 124 7.33 13.98 8.65
CA ALA A 124 7.53 13.82 7.22
C ALA A 124 6.83 14.93 6.42
N LYS A 125 5.63 15.35 6.85
CA LYS A 125 4.93 16.50 6.25
C LYS A 125 5.74 17.79 6.41
N ARG A 126 6.16 18.12 7.64
CA ARG A 126 7.03 19.28 7.91
C ARG A 126 8.29 19.30 7.04
N LYS A 127 8.97 18.15 6.91
CA LYS A 127 10.18 18.05 6.06
C LYS A 127 9.89 18.28 4.58
N ARG A 128 8.67 18.00 4.09
CA ARG A 128 8.27 18.34 2.71
C ARG A 128 7.95 19.82 2.58
N ASP A 129 7.26 20.39 3.56
CA ASP A 129 6.97 21.84 3.60
C ASP A 129 8.26 22.67 3.62
N GLU A 130 9.31 22.16 4.28
CA GLU A 130 10.66 22.74 4.32
C GLU A 130 11.52 22.41 3.08
N GLY A 131 11.01 21.65 2.11
CA GLY A 131 11.74 21.26 0.89
C GLY A 131 12.88 20.25 1.12
N THR A 132 12.98 19.66 2.33
CA THR A 132 13.99 18.64 2.65
C THR A 132 13.66 17.29 2.01
N TYR A 133 12.38 16.93 1.98
CA TYR A 133 11.89 15.73 1.28
C TYR A 133 11.24 16.12 -0.03
N LYS A 134 11.51 15.35 -1.09
CA LYS A 134 10.92 15.57 -2.40
C LYS A 134 9.41 15.31 -2.36
N CYS A 135 8.67 16.18 -3.03
CA CYS A 135 7.28 15.95 -3.41
C CYS A 135 7.28 15.33 -4.80
N TYR A 136 6.47 14.29 -4.97
CA TYR A 136 6.28 13.61 -6.24
C TYR A 136 4.85 13.87 -6.69
N ASP A 137 4.70 14.27 -7.95
CA ASP A 137 3.41 14.43 -8.63
C ASP A 137 2.76 13.06 -8.92
#